data_AF-A0A4R3KB36-F1
#
_entry.id   AF-A0A4R3KB36-F1
#
_cell.length_a   1.000
_cell.length_b   1.000
_cell.length_c   1.000
_cell.angle_alpha   90.00
_cell.angle_beta   90.00
_cell.angle_gamma   90.00
#
_symmetry.space_group_name_H-M   'P 1'
#
loop_
_entity.id
_entity.type
_entity.pdbx_description
1 polymer ?
#
loop_
_entity_poly.entity_id
_entity_poly.type
_entity_poly.pdbx_seq_one_letter_code
_entity_poly.pdbx_strand_id
1 'polypeptide(L)'
;MRKQLTFQQIILITDGYSNSGISPIEAAKIAYKDGVIIHVIGITDDQKTGVQGITEIEAIAKAGGGYSQIVQVEQVAKTIELFTKKTMNYTIQQVINQQLMQILQHRSYDSLPPNERIEVGKIIDQLSEYSHLKILLLVDRSASMSRKMEKLKEAIYDFQLSIHSRAGDSQIAIAFFPGIENIVDIVLPWTTEISKINPIISKLIPNGNTPTGPALLTSLEYMLPFMKNIDQRQRGVLDEFII
;
A
#
# COMPACT_ATOMS: atom_id res chain seq x y z
N MET A 1 -23.83 -7.99 -13.72
CA MET A 1 -22.97 -7.18 -12.83
C MET A 1 -21.58 -7.12 -13.44
N ARG A 2 -21.03 -5.92 -13.69
CA ARG A 2 -19.61 -5.78 -14.06
C ARG A 2 -18.76 -6.29 -12.89
N LYS A 3 -17.81 -7.18 -13.13
CA LYS A 3 -16.83 -7.60 -12.10
C LYS A 3 -16.00 -6.36 -11.74
N GLN A 4 -16.10 -5.88 -10.51
CA GLN A 4 -15.32 -4.74 -10.02
C GLN A 4 -13.98 -5.25 -9.47
N LEU A 5 -12.89 -4.65 -9.94
CA LEU A 5 -11.54 -4.94 -9.46
C LEU A 5 -11.39 -4.36 -8.05
N THR A 6 -10.73 -5.11 -7.17
CA THR A 6 -10.37 -4.64 -5.83
C THR A 6 -8.86 -4.67 -5.67
N PHE A 7 -8.28 -3.49 -5.42
CA PHE A 7 -6.86 -3.32 -5.10
C PHE A 7 -6.65 -3.35 -3.61
N GLN A 8 -5.62 -4.05 -3.18
CA GLN A 8 -5.29 -4.23 -1.77
C GLN A 8 -3.83 -3.84 -1.57
N GLN A 9 -3.60 -2.89 -0.68
CA GLN A 9 -2.28 -2.33 -0.46
C GLN A 9 -2.01 -2.16 1.03
N ILE A 10 -0.78 -2.46 1.44
CA ILE A 10 -0.24 -2.06 2.74
C ILE A 10 0.83 -1.02 2.47
N ILE A 11 0.77 0.08 3.21
CA ILE A 11 1.76 1.16 3.14
C ILE A 11 2.49 1.19 4.46
N LEU A 12 3.72 0.67 4.43
CA LEU A 12 4.64 0.72 5.55
C LEU A 12 5.25 2.11 5.65
N ILE A 13 5.04 2.80 6.76
CA ILE A 13 5.63 4.11 7.04
C ILE A 13 6.60 3.93 8.19
N THR A 14 7.89 4.13 7.93
CA THR A 14 8.96 3.91 8.92
C THR A 14 9.99 5.03 8.86
N ASP A 15 10.65 5.32 9.97
CA ASP A 15 11.82 6.22 10.02
C ASP A 15 13.12 5.51 10.38
N GLY A 16 13.11 4.18 10.48
CA GLY A 16 14.26 3.37 10.87
C GLY A 16 14.28 1.97 10.24
N TYR A 17 15.39 1.29 10.50
CA TYR A 17 15.64 -0.09 10.05
C TYR A 17 15.30 -1.06 11.16
N SER A 18 14.86 -2.25 10.81
CA SER A 18 14.75 -3.28 11.82
C SER A 18 14.90 -4.71 11.34
N ASN A 19 15.73 -5.41 12.10
CA ASN A 19 16.18 -6.77 11.89
C ASN A 19 15.75 -7.71 13.02
N SER A 20 14.65 -7.40 13.73
CA SER A 20 14.12 -8.24 14.80
C SER A 20 12.97 -9.12 14.31
N GLY A 21 13.11 -10.44 14.46
CA GLY A 21 12.09 -11.42 14.07
C GLY A 21 12.24 -11.90 12.62
N ILE A 22 11.12 -12.26 11.97
CA ILE A 22 11.11 -12.68 10.57
C ILE A 22 11.54 -11.53 9.65
N SER A 23 12.22 -11.86 8.56
CA SER A 23 12.62 -10.89 7.54
C SER A 23 11.41 -10.12 6.98
N PRO A 24 11.41 -8.78 6.99
CA PRO A 24 10.34 -7.98 6.39
C PRO A 24 10.22 -8.17 4.88
N ILE A 25 11.33 -8.53 4.22
CA ILE A 25 11.34 -8.84 2.78
C ILE A 25 10.52 -10.10 2.51
N GLU A 26 10.65 -11.14 3.34
CA GLU A 26 9.87 -12.37 3.15
C GLU A 26 8.40 -12.20 3.52
N ALA A 27 8.10 -11.42 4.55
CA ALA A 27 6.72 -11.03 4.84
C ALA A 27 6.08 -10.29 3.66
N ALA A 28 6.80 -9.35 3.04
CA ALA A 28 6.31 -8.62 1.86
C ALA A 28 6.09 -9.54 0.65
N LYS A 29 6.97 -10.52 0.43
CA LYS A 29 6.82 -11.53 -0.62
C LYS A 29 5.59 -12.41 -0.43
N ILE A 30 5.29 -12.78 0.82
CA ILE A 30 4.06 -13.54 1.14
C ILE A 30 2.83 -12.68 0.82
N ALA A 31 2.81 -11.42 1.26
CA ALA A 31 1.71 -10.51 0.98
C ALA A 31 1.46 -10.33 -0.53
N TYR A 32 2.53 -10.18 -1.31
CA TYR A 32 2.42 -10.05 -2.77
C TYR A 32 1.79 -11.29 -3.42
N LYS A 33 2.18 -12.49 -2.99
CA LYS A 33 1.58 -13.75 -3.46
C LYS A 33 0.09 -13.84 -3.14
N ASP A 34 -0.35 -13.29 -2.01
CA ASP A 34 -1.76 -13.31 -1.62
C ASP A 34 -2.59 -12.20 -2.31
N GLY A 35 -1.94 -11.36 -3.11
CA GLY A 35 -2.59 -10.31 -3.87
C GLY A 35 -2.63 -8.95 -3.17
N VAL A 36 -1.70 -8.71 -2.23
CA VAL A 36 -1.55 -7.45 -1.48
C VAL A 36 -0.22 -6.81 -1.82
N ILE A 37 -0.27 -5.57 -2.32
CA ILE A 37 0.93 -4.83 -2.72
C ILE A 37 1.50 -4.07 -1.53
N ILE A 38 2.81 -4.15 -1.31
CA ILE A 38 3.48 -3.44 -0.22
C ILE A 38 4.22 -2.22 -0.76
N HIS A 39 3.86 -1.05 -0.24
CA HIS A 39 4.59 0.20 -0.42
C HIS A 39 5.38 0.53 0.83
N VAL A 40 6.52 1.20 0.68
CA VAL A 40 7.36 1.61 1.82
C VAL A 40 7.73 3.08 1.74
N ILE A 41 7.34 3.87 2.73
CA ILE A 41 7.65 5.29 2.83
C ILE A 41 8.58 5.50 4.02
N GLY A 42 9.82 5.88 3.72
CA GLY A 42 10.80 6.29 4.71
C GLY A 42 10.58 7.75 5.11
N ILE A 43 10.50 8.06 6.40
CA ILE A 43 10.38 9.46 6.86
C ILE A 43 11.74 9.96 7.36
N THR A 44 12.23 11.05 6.78
CA THR A 44 13.48 11.70 7.20
C THR A 44 13.26 13.11 7.73
N ASP A 45 13.95 13.47 8.82
CA ASP A 45 13.94 14.82 9.40
C ASP A 45 15.03 15.72 8.75
N ASP A 46 16.11 15.13 8.23
CA ASP A 46 17.23 15.80 7.54
C ASP A 46 17.94 14.81 6.61
N GLN A 47 18.74 15.29 5.63
CA GLN A 47 19.37 14.51 4.55
C GLN A 47 20.42 13.42 4.97
N LYS A 48 20.30 12.83 6.16
CA LYS A 48 21.22 11.81 6.68
C LYS A 48 20.52 10.46 6.86
N THR A 49 19.92 9.95 5.79
CA THR A 49 19.56 8.53 5.73
C THR A 49 20.75 7.75 5.20
N GLY A 50 21.29 6.82 6.00
CA GLY A 50 22.41 5.97 5.59
C GLY A 50 22.03 5.04 4.43
N VAL A 51 23.01 4.71 3.56
CA VAL A 51 22.83 3.88 2.35
C VAL A 51 22.14 2.54 2.65
N GLN A 52 22.48 1.89 3.76
CA GLN A 52 21.92 0.59 4.17
C GLN A 52 20.40 0.62 4.33
N GLY A 53 19.86 1.78 4.66
CA GLY A 53 18.44 1.94 4.86
C GLY A 53 17.59 2.09 3.64
N ILE A 54 18.13 2.84 2.69
CA ILE A 54 17.56 2.99 1.36
C ILE A 54 17.42 1.58 0.76
N THR A 55 18.47 0.77 0.88
CA THR A 55 18.47 -0.59 0.34
C THR A 55 17.42 -1.50 0.99
N GLU A 56 17.20 -1.40 2.31
CA GLU A 56 16.21 -2.23 2.99
C GLU A 56 14.77 -1.87 2.58
N ILE A 57 14.40 -0.58 2.61
CA ILE A 57 13.04 -0.16 2.23
C ILE A 57 12.73 -0.47 0.76
N GLU A 58 13.74 -0.32 -0.12
CA GLU A 58 13.64 -0.69 -1.53
C GLU A 58 13.46 -2.20 -1.71
N ALA A 59 14.20 -3.01 -0.95
CA ALA A 59 14.09 -4.46 -1.02
C ALA A 59 12.71 -4.96 -0.55
N ILE A 60 12.17 -4.38 0.52
CA ILE A 60 10.82 -4.70 1.03
C ILE A 60 9.76 -4.34 -0.02
N ALA A 61 9.77 -3.10 -0.51
CA ALA A 61 8.80 -2.65 -1.51
C ALA A 61 8.87 -3.51 -2.79
N LYS A 62 10.09 -3.78 -3.28
CA LYS A 62 10.31 -4.63 -4.45
C LYS A 62 9.78 -6.05 -4.25
N ALA A 63 10.04 -6.66 -3.10
CA ALA A 63 9.52 -8.00 -2.78
C ALA A 63 7.98 -8.01 -2.66
N GLY A 64 7.41 -6.90 -2.21
CA GLY A 64 5.96 -6.67 -2.14
C GLY A 64 5.30 -6.15 -3.41
N GLY A 65 6.02 -6.06 -4.53
CA GLY A 65 5.50 -5.58 -5.82
C GLY A 65 5.14 -4.09 -5.87
N GLY A 66 5.64 -3.28 -4.94
CA GLY A 66 5.32 -1.86 -4.84
C GLY A 66 6.54 -0.93 -4.92
N TYR A 67 6.29 0.35 -4.68
CA TYR A 67 7.29 1.41 -4.68
C TYR A 67 7.77 1.77 -3.27
N SER A 68 8.99 2.32 -3.22
CA SER A 68 9.57 2.92 -2.02
C SER A 68 10.09 4.32 -2.28
N GLN A 69 10.00 5.21 -1.28
CA GLN A 69 10.59 6.55 -1.35
C GLN A 69 10.85 7.09 0.06
N ILE A 70 11.93 7.87 0.20
CA ILE A 70 12.20 8.65 1.41
C ILE A 70 11.68 10.06 1.20
N VAL A 71 10.88 10.55 2.14
CA VAL A 71 10.24 11.86 2.06
C VAL A 71 10.24 12.56 3.42
N GLN A 72 9.99 13.87 3.38
CA GLN A 72 9.60 14.63 4.57
C GLN A 72 8.15 14.30 4.95
N VAL A 73 7.80 14.45 6.23
CA VAL A 73 6.47 14.08 6.76
C VAL A 73 5.35 14.76 5.97
N GLU A 74 5.56 16.01 5.56
CA GLU A 74 4.62 16.84 4.82
C GLU A 74 4.31 16.28 3.41
N GLN A 75 5.18 15.42 2.87
CA GLN A 75 5.03 14.84 1.55
C GLN A 75 4.43 13.42 1.58
N VAL A 76 4.19 12.86 2.76
CA VAL A 76 3.70 11.48 2.91
C VAL A 76 2.36 11.30 2.19
N ALA A 77 1.39 12.19 2.41
CA ALA A 77 0.06 12.11 1.81
C ALA A 77 0.13 12.01 0.27
N LYS A 78 0.89 12.92 -0.34
CA LYS A 78 1.08 13.00 -1.78
C LYS A 78 1.82 11.77 -2.33
N THR A 79 2.76 11.23 -1.55
CA THR A 79 3.54 10.04 -1.94
C THR A 79 2.66 8.80 -1.94
N ILE A 80 1.81 8.65 -0.91
CA ILE A 80 0.82 7.59 -0.84
C ILE A 80 -0.11 7.64 -2.06
N GLU A 81 -0.66 8.82 -2.38
CA GLU A 81 -1.54 9.01 -3.53
C GLU A 81 -0.84 8.62 -4.85
N LEU A 82 0.40 9.09 -5.03
CA LEU A 82 1.21 8.78 -6.20
C LEU A 82 1.45 7.27 -6.36
N PHE A 83 1.83 6.60 -5.27
CA PHE A 83 2.07 5.16 -5.27
C PHE A 83 0.80 4.40 -5.59
N THR A 84 -0.29 4.72 -4.90
CA THR A 84 -1.60 4.11 -5.12
C THR A 84 -2.00 4.20 -6.59
N LYS A 85 -1.95 5.40 -7.17
CA LYS A 85 -2.32 5.64 -8.58
C LYS A 85 -1.39 4.90 -9.55
N LYS A 86 -0.08 4.98 -9.35
CA LYS A 86 0.89 4.28 -10.21
C LYS A 86 0.66 2.78 -10.19
N THR A 87 0.49 2.20 -9.02
CA THR A 87 0.30 0.76 -8.82
C THR A 87 -1.00 0.30 -9.47
N MET A 88 -2.11 1.01 -9.24
CA MET A 88 -3.39 0.66 -9.86
C MET A 88 -3.32 0.71 -11.38
N ASN A 89 -2.80 1.81 -11.94
CA ASN A 89 -2.68 1.96 -13.40
C ASN A 89 -1.76 0.88 -13.99
N TYR A 90 -0.64 0.58 -13.33
CA TYR A 90 0.27 -0.46 -13.76
C TYR A 90 -0.40 -1.84 -13.75
N THR A 91 -1.05 -2.24 -12.66
CA THR A 91 -1.72 -3.55 -12.60
C THR A 91 -2.82 -3.66 -13.66
N ILE A 92 -3.65 -2.63 -13.84
CA ILE A 92 -4.70 -2.64 -14.88
C ILE A 92 -4.07 -2.79 -16.27
N GLN A 93 -2.99 -2.05 -16.55
CA GLN A 93 -2.26 -2.17 -17.80
C GLN A 93 -1.71 -3.59 -18.01
N GLN A 94 -1.20 -4.24 -16.96
CA GLN A 94 -0.71 -5.61 -17.05
C GLN A 94 -1.83 -6.61 -17.35
N VAL A 95 -3.01 -6.48 -16.72
CA VAL A 95 -4.18 -7.31 -17.00
C VAL A 95 -4.66 -7.12 -18.45
N ILE A 96 -4.72 -5.87 -18.92
CA ILE A 96 -5.08 -5.57 -20.31
C ILE A 96 -4.04 -6.15 -21.28
N ASN A 97 -2.75 -6.02 -20.98
CA ASN A 97 -1.68 -6.60 -21.78
C ASN A 97 -1.84 -8.12 -21.96
N GLN A 98 -2.15 -8.83 -20.87
CA GLN A 98 -2.39 -10.27 -20.93
C GLN A 98 -3.59 -10.60 -21.84
N GLN A 99 -4.70 -9.85 -21.73
CA GLN A 99 -5.87 -10.03 -22.59
C GLN A 99 -5.58 -9.72 -24.06
N LEU A 100 -4.82 -8.65 -24.34
CA LEU A 100 -4.41 -8.30 -25.70
C LEU A 100 -3.53 -9.39 -26.31
N MET A 101 -2.58 -9.95 -25.55
CA MET A 101 -1.72 -11.04 -26.04
C MET A 101 -2.53 -12.29 -26.41
N GLN A 102 -3.59 -12.61 -25.65
CA GLN A 102 -4.51 -13.73 -25.93
C GLN A 102 -5.33 -13.49 -27.20
N ILE A 103 -5.87 -12.28 -27.39
CA ILE A 103 -6.77 -11.95 -28.51
C ILE A 103 -5.98 -11.69 -29.80
N LEU A 104 -4.84 -10.99 -29.71
CA LEU A 104 -4.12 -10.41 -30.85
C LEU A 104 -2.82 -11.15 -31.20
N GLN A 105 -2.63 -12.39 -30.73
CA GLN A 105 -1.50 -13.27 -31.10
C GLN A 105 -0.13 -12.56 -31.05
N HIS A 106 0.30 -12.13 -29.85
CA HIS A 106 1.62 -11.55 -29.55
C HIS A 106 1.82 -10.03 -29.75
N ARG A 107 0.74 -9.23 -29.72
CA ARG A 107 0.87 -7.76 -29.60
C ARG A 107 0.75 -7.31 -28.15
N SER A 108 1.73 -6.54 -27.66
CA SER A 108 1.71 -5.86 -26.36
C SER A 108 1.18 -4.42 -26.50
N TYR A 109 0.78 -3.81 -25.38
CA TYR A 109 0.38 -2.40 -25.33
C TYR A 109 1.40 -1.46 -25.99
N ASP A 110 2.69 -1.70 -25.76
CA ASP A 110 3.76 -0.86 -26.31
C ASP A 110 3.86 -0.95 -27.84
N SER A 111 3.40 -2.08 -28.42
CA SER A 111 3.35 -2.30 -29.86
C SER A 111 2.10 -1.71 -30.55
N LEU A 112 1.15 -1.19 -29.77
CA LEU A 112 -0.05 -0.57 -30.32
C LEU A 112 0.28 0.77 -31.00
N PRO A 113 -0.40 1.12 -32.11
CA PRO A 113 -0.34 2.44 -32.70
C PRO A 113 -0.73 3.55 -31.71
N PRO A 114 -0.25 4.81 -31.89
CA PRO A 114 -0.54 5.91 -30.98
C PRO A 114 -2.03 6.12 -30.66
N ASN A 115 -2.92 6.03 -31.65
CA ASN A 115 -4.35 6.24 -31.45
C ASN A 115 -4.98 5.17 -30.56
N GLU A 116 -4.59 3.89 -30.77
CA GLU A 116 -5.07 2.77 -29.96
C GLU A 116 -4.53 2.85 -28.52
N ARG A 117 -3.28 3.30 -28.33
CA ARG A 117 -2.73 3.54 -26.98
C ARG A 117 -3.50 4.61 -26.22
N ILE A 118 -3.97 5.66 -26.89
CA ILE A 118 -4.81 6.70 -26.26
C ILE A 118 -6.14 6.10 -25.80
N GLU A 119 -6.77 5.23 -26.60
CA GLU A 119 -8.02 4.57 -26.23
C GLU A 119 -7.84 3.62 -25.04
N VAL A 120 -6.79 2.80 -25.07
CA VAL A 120 -6.47 1.90 -23.95
C VAL A 120 -6.13 2.70 -22.68
N GLY A 121 -5.41 3.82 -22.81
CA GLY A 121 -5.14 4.73 -21.69
C GLY A 121 -6.41 5.25 -21.01
N LYS A 122 -7.41 5.66 -21.80
CA LYS A 122 -8.72 6.08 -21.26
C LYS A 122 -9.43 4.95 -20.50
N ILE A 123 -9.33 3.72 -20.99
CA ILE A 123 -9.91 2.55 -20.33
C ILE A 123 -9.19 2.29 -19.00
N ILE A 124 -7.85 2.39 -18.97
CA ILE A 124 -7.07 2.26 -17.73
C ILE A 124 -7.51 3.30 -16.70
N ASP A 125 -7.63 4.57 -17.10
CA ASP A 125 -8.05 5.65 -16.20
C ASP A 125 -9.47 5.42 -15.66
N GLN A 126 -10.42 4.99 -16.52
CA GLN A 126 -11.77 4.66 -16.08
C GLN A 126 -11.78 3.46 -15.12
N LEU A 127 -11.10 2.37 -15.45
CA LEU A 127 -11.02 1.21 -14.56
C LEU A 127 -10.40 1.60 -13.23
N SER A 128 -9.34 2.41 -13.23
CA SER A 128 -8.69 2.93 -12.03
C SER A 128 -9.66 3.76 -11.19
N GLU A 129 -10.48 4.61 -11.80
CA GLU A 129 -11.46 5.45 -11.11
C GLU A 129 -12.56 4.64 -10.39
N TYR A 130 -13.12 3.62 -11.06
CA TYR A 130 -14.26 2.85 -10.55
C TYR A 130 -13.88 1.61 -9.73
N SER A 131 -12.59 1.27 -9.63
CA SER A 131 -12.14 0.09 -8.88
C SER A 131 -12.22 0.31 -7.37
N HIS A 132 -12.46 -0.76 -6.63
CA HIS A 132 -12.40 -0.74 -5.18
C HIS A 132 -10.95 -0.70 -4.70
N LEU A 133 -10.73 -0.06 -3.57
CA LEU A 133 -9.41 0.14 -3.01
C LEU A 133 -9.43 -0.09 -1.50
N LYS A 134 -8.54 -0.94 -1.00
CA LYS A 134 -8.34 -1.19 0.43
C LYS A 134 -6.89 -0.86 0.76
N ILE A 135 -6.69 0.14 1.60
CA ILE A 135 -5.36 0.59 2.03
C ILE A 135 -5.22 0.43 3.54
N LEU A 136 -4.24 -0.36 3.97
CA LEU A 136 -3.83 -0.41 5.37
C LEU A 136 -2.55 0.42 5.54
N LEU A 137 -2.63 1.50 6.30
CA LEU A 137 -1.46 2.26 6.71
C LEU A 137 -0.84 1.59 7.93
N LEU A 138 0.36 1.02 7.76
CA LEU A 138 1.12 0.40 8.83
C LEU A 138 2.26 1.34 9.24
N VAL A 139 2.11 1.99 10.39
CA VAL A 139 2.95 3.12 10.80
C VAL A 139 3.83 2.74 11.98
N ASP A 140 5.12 3.03 11.86
CA ASP A 140 6.09 2.82 12.93
C ASP A 140 5.83 3.81 14.09
N ARG A 141 5.88 3.29 15.30
CA ARG A 141 5.74 3.99 16.57
C ARG A 141 7.06 4.08 17.33
N SER A 142 8.19 3.94 16.65
CA SER A 142 9.53 4.14 17.21
C SER A 142 9.64 5.47 17.98
N ALA A 143 10.58 5.56 18.92
CA ALA A 143 10.76 6.76 19.74
C ALA A 143 11.00 8.03 18.90
N SER A 144 11.63 7.89 17.72
CA SER A 144 11.86 8.98 16.76
C SER A 144 10.58 9.46 16.05
N MET A 145 9.56 8.61 15.90
CA MET A 145 8.27 8.96 15.31
C MET A 145 7.39 9.83 16.21
N SER A 146 7.66 9.86 17.53
CA SER A 146 6.88 10.63 18.51
C SER A 146 6.73 12.11 18.14
N ARG A 147 7.76 12.73 17.55
CA ARG A 147 7.75 14.14 17.13
C ARG A 147 7.10 14.37 15.76
N LYS A 148 7.04 13.32 14.93
CA LYS A 148 6.49 13.34 13.56
C LYS A 148 5.01 13.00 13.51
N MET A 149 4.48 12.40 14.58
CA MET A 149 3.14 11.82 14.61
C MET A 149 2.03 12.84 14.37
N GLU A 150 2.08 14.05 14.93
CA GLU A 150 1.04 15.06 14.69
C GLU A 150 0.96 15.45 13.21
N LYS A 151 2.09 15.74 12.59
CA LYS A 151 2.16 16.06 11.15
C LYS A 151 1.76 14.87 10.28
N LEU A 152 2.12 13.65 10.69
CA LEU A 152 1.72 12.44 9.97
C LEU A 152 0.20 12.25 10.00
N LYS A 153 -0.47 12.60 11.10
CA LYS A 153 -1.95 12.57 11.15
C LYS A 153 -2.57 13.54 10.18
N GLU A 154 -2.05 14.77 10.12
CA GLU A 154 -2.52 15.78 9.16
C GLU A 154 -2.36 15.25 7.73
N ALA A 155 -1.19 14.69 7.40
CA ALA A 155 -0.94 14.07 6.09
C ALA A 155 -1.89 12.89 5.81
N ILE A 156 -2.17 12.03 6.79
CA ILE A 156 -3.11 10.90 6.62
C ILE A 156 -4.54 11.42 6.40
N TYR A 157 -4.93 12.48 7.10
CA TYR A 157 -6.24 13.11 6.93
C TYR A 157 -6.40 13.70 5.52
N ASP A 158 -5.39 14.42 5.03
CA ASP A 158 -5.36 14.96 3.66
C ASP A 158 -5.42 13.84 2.61
N PHE A 159 -4.71 12.74 2.84
CA PHE A 159 -4.78 11.57 1.98
C PHE A 159 -6.16 10.91 1.98
N GLN A 160 -6.81 10.82 3.15
CA GLN A 160 -8.16 10.28 3.24
C GLN A 160 -9.13 11.10 2.38
N LEU A 161 -9.03 12.44 2.41
CA LEU A 161 -9.83 13.30 1.54
C LEU A 161 -9.61 13.02 0.05
N SER A 162 -8.36 12.79 -0.38
CA SER A 162 -8.07 12.54 -1.79
C SER A 162 -8.65 11.20 -2.28
N ILE A 163 -8.62 10.13 -1.48
CA ILE A 163 -9.19 8.84 -1.91
C ILE A 163 -10.72 8.82 -1.97
N HIS A 164 -11.40 9.64 -1.16
CA HIS A 164 -12.88 9.73 -1.17
C HIS A 164 -13.41 10.42 -2.43
N SER A 165 -12.56 11.12 -3.18
CA SER A 165 -12.94 11.72 -4.46
C SER A 165 -13.15 10.69 -5.58
N ARG A 166 -12.70 9.44 -5.38
CA ARG A 166 -12.81 8.36 -6.37
C ARG A 166 -14.23 7.77 -6.39
N ALA A 167 -14.69 7.38 -7.57
CA ALA A 167 -15.99 6.73 -7.75
C ALA A 167 -16.07 5.31 -7.12
N GLY A 168 -14.96 4.58 -7.04
CA GLY A 168 -14.91 3.25 -6.44
C GLY A 168 -14.81 3.26 -4.91
N ASP A 169 -15.49 2.30 -4.24
CA ASP A 169 -15.42 2.16 -2.78
C ASP A 169 -13.98 2.02 -2.29
N SER A 170 -13.54 3.01 -1.51
CA SER A 170 -12.20 3.12 -0.96
C SER A 170 -12.29 3.05 0.55
N GLN A 171 -11.66 2.03 1.16
CA GLN A 171 -11.57 1.91 2.60
C GLN A 171 -10.13 2.01 3.07
N ILE A 172 -9.97 2.66 4.21
CA ILE A 172 -8.70 2.82 4.88
C ILE A 172 -8.76 2.19 6.28
N ALA A 173 -7.66 1.59 6.70
CA ALA A 173 -7.40 1.21 8.08
C ALA A 173 -6.02 1.72 8.49
N ILE A 174 -5.82 1.99 9.79
CA ILE A 174 -4.57 2.49 10.33
C ILE A 174 -4.14 1.60 11.49
N ALA A 175 -2.90 1.17 11.42
CA ALA A 175 -2.26 0.27 12.34
C ALA A 175 -0.91 0.85 12.80
N PHE A 176 -0.62 0.77 14.10
CA PHE A 176 0.70 1.12 14.63
C PHE A 176 1.48 -0.12 15.03
N PHE A 177 2.80 -0.09 14.85
CA PHE A 177 3.71 -1.10 15.35
C PHE A 177 4.99 -0.43 15.91
N PRO A 178 5.59 -0.94 16.99
CA PRO A 178 5.06 -2.00 17.84
C PRO A 178 3.76 -1.56 18.56
N GLY A 179 2.85 -2.51 18.76
CA GLY A 179 1.66 -2.30 19.59
C GLY A 179 1.97 -2.35 21.10
N ILE A 180 0.98 -2.00 21.92
CA ILE A 180 1.12 -1.98 23.39
C ILE A 180 1.08 -3.40 23.96
N GLU A 181 0.08 -4.17 23.55
CA GLU A 181 -0.14 -5.56 23.99
C GLU A 181 0.10 -6.58 22.87
N ASN A 182 0.03 -6.12 21.61
CA ASN A 182 0.17 -6.95 20.41
C ASN A 182 1.32 -6.44 19.54
N ILE A 183 1.67 -7.22 18.50
CA ILE A 183 2.66 -6.79 17.49
C ILE A 183 2.19 -5.52 16.78
N VAL A 184 0.88 -5.43 16.52
CA VAL A 184 0.22 -4.33 15.80
C VAL A 184 -1.02 -3.90 16.57
N ASP A 185 -1.21 -2.59 16.75
CA ASP A 185 -2.43 -2.00 17.29
C ASP A 185 -3.25 -1.37 16.16
N ILE A 186 -4.47 -1.87 15.93
CA ILE A 186 -5.42 -1.24 15.00
C ILE A 186 -6.05 -0.02 15.66
N VAL A 187 -5.65 1.17 15.23
CA VAL A 187 -6.14 2.45 15.80
C VAL A 187 -7.33 2.99 15.02
N LEU A 188 -7.40 2.69 13.72
CA LEU A 188 -8.56 2.95 12.90
C LEU A 188 -8.93 1.66 12.16
N PRO A 189 -10.09 1.03 12.47
CA PRO A 189 -10.58 -0.08 11.68
C PRO A 189 -11.00 0.40 10.29
N TRP A 190 -11.32 -0.54 9.40
CA TRP A 190 -11.75 -0.22 8.03
C TRP A 190 -12.92 0.76 8.02
N THR A 191 -12.73 1.89 7.35
CA THR A 191 -13.74 2.95 7.27
C THR A 191 -13.74 3.63 5.90
N THR A 192 -14.92 4.11 5.51
CA THR A 192 -15.18 5.05 4.40
C THR A 192 -15.61 6.42 4.91
N GLU A 193 -15.52 6.67 6.22
CA GLU A 193 -16.03 7.89 6.84
C GLU A 193 -14.94 8.65 7.56
N ILE A 194 -15.06 9.97 7.46
CA ILE A 194 -14.20 10.95 8.12
C ILE A 194 -14.72 11.14 9.54
N SER A 195 -14.29 10.30 10.46
CA SER A 195 -14.24 10.67 11.87
C SER A 195 -12.82 11.12 12.20
N LYS A 196 -12.65 12.15 13.04
CA LYS A 196 -11.33 12.54 13.53
C LYS A 196 -10.61 11.28 14.02
N ILE A 197 -9.46 10.98 13.42
CA ILE A 197 -8.53 9.98 13.94
C ILE A 197 -8.11 10.52 15.29
N ASN A 198 -8.80 10.11 16.36
CA ASN A 198 -8.44 10.40 17.73
C ASN A 198 -7.50 9.28 18.15
N PRO A 199 -6.18 9.44 18.01
CA PRO A 199 -5.29 8.38 18.36
C PRO A 199 -5.23 8.36 19.89
N ILE A 200 -5.45 7.19 20.45
CA ILE A 200 -4.97 6.90 21.78
C ILE A 200 -3.43 6.90 21.66
N ILE A 201 -2.80 8.08 21.77
CA ILE A 201 -1.32 8.23 21.85
C ILE A 201 -0.84 7.88 23.27
N SER A 202 -1.75 7.64 24.21
CA SER A 202 -1.39 7.41 25.61
C SER A 202 -0.63 6.09 25.76
N LYS A 203 0.67 6.26 26.02
CA LYS A 203 1.70 5.27 26.36
C LYS A 203 2.44 4.67 25.17
N LEU A 204 3.36 5.46 24.62
CA LEU A 204 4.58 4.91 24.02
C LEU A 204 5.30 4.15 25.15
N ILE A 205 5.41 2.83 25.03
CA ILE A 205 6.39 2.07 25.81
C ILE A 205 7.57 1.89 24.86
N PRO A 206 8.65 2.69 24.99
CA PRO A 206 9.82 2.55 24.13
C PRO A 206 10.57 1.27 24.51
N ASN A 207 10.08 0.11 24.05
CA ASN A 207 10.77 -1.17 24.16
C ASN A 207 11.50 -1.49 22.86
N GLY A 208 12.47 -0.64 22.51
CA GLY A 208 13.75 -0.97 21.83
C GLY A 208 13.78 -1.59 20.43
N ASN A 209 12.75 -2.30 19.96
CA ASN A 209 12.78 -3.08 18.71
C ASN A 209 11.53 -2.79 17.86
N THR A 210 11.72 -2.58 16.56
CA THR A 210 10.62 -2.39 15.60
C THR A 210 10.38 -3.70 14.83
N PRO A 211 9.35 -4.52 15.15
CA PRO A 211 9.17 -5.83 14.53
C PRO A 211 8.50 -5.71 13.15
N THR A 212 9.18 -5.16 12.15
CA THR A 212 8.60 -4.86 10.83
C THR A 212 8.05 -6.10 10.11
N GLY A 213 8.81 -7.19 10.06
CA GLY A 213 8.35 -8.43 9.41
C GLY A 213 7.12 -9.04 10.09
N PRO A 214 7.14 -9.25 11.42
CA PRO A 214 5.95 -9.70 12.14
C PRO A 214 4.76 -8.75 12.00
N ALA A 215 4.99 -7.43 11.95
CA ALA A 215 3.93 -6.43 11.76
C ALA A 215 3.27 -6.53 10.38
N LEU A 216 4.05 -6.77 9.32
CA LEU A 216 3.53 -7.02 7.98
C LEU A 216 2.65 -8.29 7.93
N LEU A 217 3.07 -9.37 8.57
CA LEU A 217 2.27 -10.60 8.61
C LEU A 217 0.98 -10.43 9.41
N THR A 218 1.06 -9.80 10.59
CA THR A 218 -0.14 -9.50 11.41
C THR A 218 -1.12 -8.61 10.65
N SER A 219 -0.59 -7.66 9.89
CA SER A 219 -1.36 -6.77 9.01
C SER A 219 -2.04 -7.54 7.87
N LEU A 220 -1.34 -8.48 7.25
CA LEU A 220 -1.89 -9.37 6.23
C LEU A 220 -3.02 -10.24 6.81
N GLU A 221 -2.83 -10.80 8.01
CA GLU A 221 -3.86 -11.58 8.71
C GLU A 221 -5.12 -10.75 8.97
N TYR A 222 -4.98 -9.48 9.35
CA TYR A 222 -6.08 -8.55 9.52
C TYR A 222 -6.83 -8.25 8.20
N MET A 223 -6.15 -8.33 7.06
CA MET A 223 -6.76 -8.18 5.73
C MET A 223 -7.51 -9.43 5.24
N LEU A 224 -7.15 -10.64 5.73
CA LEU A 224 -7.69 -11.91 5.24
C LEU A 224 -9.23 -12.02 5.21
N PRO A 225 -10.00 -11.53 6.21
CA PRO A 225 -11.45 -11.59 6.15
C PRO A 225 -12.04 -10.86 4.93
N PHE A 226 -11.41 -9.77 4.49
CA PHE A 226 -11.80 -9.06 3.27
C PHE A 226 -11.37 -9.82 2.02
N MET A 227 -10.15 -10.38 2.03
CA MET A 227 -9.60 -11.16 0.91
C MET A 227 -10.45 -12.40 0.60
N LYS A 228 -11.03 -13.04 1.61
CA LYS A 228 -11.92 -14.21 1.44
C LYS A 228 -13.28 -13.86 0.83
N ASN A 229 -13.72 -12.61 0.94
CA ASN A 229 -14.98 -12.11 0.38
C ASN A 229 -14.83 -11.56 -1.05
N ILE A 230 -13.59 -11.46 -1.56
CA ILE A 230 -13.27 -11.05 -2.92
C ILE A 230 -13.05 -12.33 -3.75
N ASP A 231 -13.81 -12.52 -4.83
CA ASP A 231 -13.53 -13.61 -5.81
C ASP A 231 -12.06 -13.46 -6.25
N GLN A 232 -11.30 -14.56 -6.26
CA GLN A 232 -9.89 -14.58 -6.70
C GLN A 232 -9.69 -13.78 -8.01
N ARG A 233 -10.62 -13.92 -8.97
CA ARG A 233 -10.62 -13.20 -10.26
C ARG A 233 -10.85 -11.68 -10.17
N GLN A 234 -11.06 -11.12 -8.99
CA GLN A 234 -11.24 -9.69 -8.71
C GLN A 234 -10.06 -9.09 -7.95
N ARG A 235 -9.07 -9.90 -7.54
CA ARG A 235 -7.85 -9.42 -6.90
C ARG A 235 -6.96 -8.77 -7.95
N GLY A 236 -6.60 -7.51 -7.72
CA GLY A 236 -5.73 -6.73 -8.61
C GLY A 236 -4.25 -7.15 -8.55
N VAL A 237 -3.93 -8.44 -8.57
CA VAL A 237 -2.56 -8.97 -8.65
C VAL A 237 -2.51 -10.11 -9.69
N LEU A 238 -1.38 -10.18 -10.39
CA LEU A 238 -1.22 -10.78 -11.71
C LEU A 238 -1.44 -12.29 -11.85
N ASP A 239 -1.51 -13.05 -10.77
CA ASP A 239 -1.45 -14.51 -10.86
C ASP A 239 -2.78 -15.20 -11.24
N GLU A 240 -3.89 -14.46 -11.40
CA GLU A 240 -5.23 -15.08 -11.46
C GLU A 240 -6.09 -14.75 -12.71
N PHE A 241 -5.49 -14.25 -13.81
CA PHE A 241 -6.19 -14.07 -15.10
C PHE A 241 -5.98 -15.20 -16.12
N ILE A 242 -5.52 -16.37 -15.67
CA ILE A 242 -5.52 -17.60 -16.48
C ILE A 242 -6.95 -18.18 -16.45
N ILE A 243 -7.70 -17.99 -17.54
CA ILE A 243 -8.79 -18.87 -17.96
C ILE A 243 -8.35 -19.53 -19.26
#